data_AF-A0A2T8I0D2-F1
#
_entry.id   AF-A0A2T8I0D2-F1
#
_cell.length_a   1.000
_cell.length_b   1.000
_cell.length_c   1.000
_cell.angle_alpha   90.00
_cell.angle_beta   90.00
_cell.angle_gamma   90.00
#
_symmetry.space_group_name_H-M   'P 1'
#
loop_
_entity.id
_entity.type
_entity.pdbx_description
1 polymer ?
#
loop_
_entity_poly.entity_id
_entity_poly.type
_entity_poly.pdbx_seq_one_letter_code
_entity_poly.pdbx_strand_id
1 'polypeptide(L)'
;MEAMARASVASSVQLRPCPRPPRNRCLPSSVRRPGRRGVACSASAADADVVDLFDAAKLTVDKFVKSGMVVGFGSGPASALAVQYLGTRLRRGSLTDIVAVTSSVLSASEADKAGIRASSYQEGTQLDFAFTDAEVIEEGTLAAVIGRRKTESGEPSFMVEKTMVKSADKLAFITGNDKYLTGIEGSIPVLVKSIIAGKLDRHC
;
A
#
# COMPACT_ATOMS: atom_id res chain seq x y z
N MET A 1 38.64 -53.99 10.39
CA MET A 1 38.04 -55.33 10.52
C MET A 1 36.76 -55.14 11.32
N GLU A 2 35.63 -54.95 10.63
CA GLU A 2 34.69 -56.02 10.21
C GLU A 2 33.93 -56.59 11.42
N ALA A 3 32.62 -56.82 11.43
CA ALA A 3 31.53 -56.57 10.48
C ALA A 3 30.21 -56.92 11.21
N MET A 4 29.09 -56.32 10.76
CA MET A 4 27.68 -56.82 10.74
C MET A 4 27.00 -57.27 12.06
N ALA A 5 25.71 -57.04 12.32
CA ALA A 5 24.56 -57.20 11.43
C ALA A 5 23.31 -56.37 11.87
N ARG A 6 22.33 -56.34 10.95
CA ARG A 6 21.08 -55.56 10.87
C ARG A 6 19.86 -56.27 11.49
N ALA A 7 18.83 -55.49 11.83
CA ALA A 7 17.39 -55.67 11.49
C ALA A 7 16.63 -54.43 12.01
N SER A 8 16.05 -53.51 11.21
CA SER A 8 14.94 -53.57 10.25
C SER A 8 13.55 -53.72 10.88
N VAL A 9 12.76 -52.64 10.88
CA VAL A 9 11.29 -52.67 10.95
C VAL A 9 10.76 -51.65 9.93
N ALA A 10 10.18 -52.16 8.84
CA ALA A 10 9.50 -51.38 7.82
C ALA A 10 8.00 -51.31 8.15
N SER A 11 7.44 -50.10 8.17
CA SER A 11 5.98 -49.90 8.31
C SER A 11 5.32 -50.03 6.94
N SER A 12 4.42 -51.00 6.81
CA SER A 12 3.71 -51.33 5.58
C SER A 12 2.52 -50.38 5.37
N VAL A 13 2.60 -49.50 4.37
CA VAL A 13 1.45 -48.73 3.88
C VAL A 13 0.79 -49.52 2.75
N GLN A 14 -0.40 -50.03 3.00
CA GLN A 14 -1.25 -50.70 2.01
C GLN A 14 -1.81 -49.67 1.01
N LEU A 15 -1.50 -49.84 -0.28
CA LEU A 15 -2.11 -49.10 -1.38
C LEU A 15 -3.50 -49.68 -1.67
N ARG A 16 -4.54 -48.83 -1.61
CA ARG A 16 -5.90 -49.17 -2.05
C ARG A 16 -6.02 -49.05 -3.58
N PRO A 17 -6.76 -49.94 -4.29
CA PRO A 17 -6.96 -49.81 -5.73
C PRO A 17 -8.03 -48.75 -6.07
N CYS A 18 -7.78 -47.96 -7.12
CA CYS A 18 -8.73 -47.02 -7.72
C CYS A 18 -9.87 -47.77 -8.46
N PRO A 19 -11.13 -47.31 -8.41
CA PRO A 19 -12.18 -47.82 -9.29
C PRO A 19 -12.11 -47.17 -10.69
N ARG A 20 -12.31 -47.99 -11.72
CA ARG A 20 -12.43 -47.58 -13.13
C ARG A 20 -13.83 -47.01 -13.41
N PRO A 21 -14.00 -45.97 -14.26
CA PRO A 21 -15.32 -45.52 -14.69
C PRO A 21 -15.85 -46.37 -15.86
N PRO A 22 -17.18 -46.60 -15.97
CA PRO A 22 -17.75 -47.29 -17.12
C PRO A 22 -17.95 -46.36 -18.32
N ARG A 23 -17.89 -46.97 -19.50
CA ARG A 23 -18.04 -46.37 -20.84
C ARG A 23 -19.47 -45.88 -21.15
N ASN A 24 -19.50 -44.79 -21.90
CA ASN A 24 -20.57 -44.18 -22.71
C ASN A 24 -21.86 -44.97 -22.98
N ARG A 25 -22.99 -44.28 -22.78
CA ARG A 25 -24.17 -44.36 -23.65
C ARG A 25 -24.54 -42.95 -24.12
N CYS A 26 -24.50 -42.72 -25.43
CA CYS A 26 -25.07 -41.55 -26.09
C CYS A 26 -26.56 -41.80 -26.39
N LEU A 27 -27.40 -40.75 -26.30
CA LEU A 27 -28.73 -40.56 -26.94
C LEU A 27 -29.23 -39.12 -26.62
N PRO A 28 -30.21 -38.54 -27.35
CA PRO A 28 -29.94 -37.46 -28.29
C PRO A 28 -30.36 -36.04 -27.84
N SER A 29 -29.92 -35.09 -28.66
CA SER A 29 -30.11 -33.64 -28.66
C SER A 29 -31.47 -33.10 -28.16
N SER A 30 -31.42 -32.19 -27.19
CA SER A 30 -32.40 -31.10 -27.08
C SER A 30 -31.70 -29.77 -27.35
N VAL A 31 -32.18 -29.06 -28.35
CA VAL A 31 -31.72 -27.73 -28.76
C VAL A 31 -32.06 -26.74 -27.64
N ARG A 32 -31.06 -26.34 -26.84
CA ARG A 32 -31.18 -25.17 -25.95
C ARG A 32 -30.70 -23.93 -26.68
N ARG A 33 -31.61 -22.97 -26.84
CA ARG A 33 -31.36 -21.63 -27.38
C ARG A 33 -30.18 -20.96 -26.64
N PRO A 34 -29.34 -20.16 -27.32
CA PRO A 34 -28.25 -19.46 -26.66
C PRO A 34 -28.84 -18.32 -25.83
N GLY A 35 -29.05 -18.57 -24.53
CA GLY A 35 -29.23 -17.50 -23.56
C GLY A 35 -27.93 -16.70 -23.53
N ARG A 36 -28.02 -15.39 -23.77
CA ARG A 36 -26.94 -14.44 -23.55
C ARG A 36 -26.35 -14.68 -22.16
N ARG A 37 -25.18 -15.31 -22.09
CA ARG A 37 -24.36 -15.31 -20.88
C ARG A 37 -23.80 -13.90 -20.76
N GLY A 38 -24.52 -13.03 -20.05
CA GLY A 38 -23.92 -11.84 -19.49
C GLY A 38 -22.76 -12.31 -18.61
N VAL A 39 -21.55 -11.88 -18.94
CA VAL A 39 -20.41 -12.03 -18.05
C VAL A 39 -20.72 -11.15 -16.85
N ALA A 40 -21.20 -11.76 -15.76
CA ALA A 40 -21.30 -11.06 -14.49
C ALA A 40 -19.87 -10.95 -13.95
N CYS A 41 -19.27 -9.76 -14.13
CA CYS A 41 -18.03 -9.42 -13.44
C CYS A 41 -18.37 -9.22 -11.96
N SER A 42 -18.24 -10.28 -11.16
CA SER A 42 -18.28 -10.15 -9.71
C SER A 42 -16.93 -9.58 -9.26
N ALA A 43 -16.91 -8.30 -8.88
CA ALA A 43 -15.76 -7.70 -8.22
C ALA A 43 -15.47 -8.49 -6.92
N SER A 44 -14.22 -8.90 -6.73
CA SER A 44 -13.77 -9.54 -5.50
C SER A 44 -13.74 -8.51 -4.35
N ALA A 45 -13.68 -8.97 -3.10
CA ALA A 45 -13.53 -8.08 -1.95
C ALA A 45 -12.27 -7.19 -2.07
N ALA A 46 -11.19 -7.72 -2.67
CA ALA A 46 -9.99 -6.96 -2.97
C ALA A 46 -10.22 -5.88 -4.05
N ASP A 47 -11.11 -6.12 -5.02
CA ASP A 47 -11.48 -5.11 -6.01
C ASP A 47 -12.34 -4.00 -5.40
N ALA A 48 -13.21 -4.33 -4.43
CA ALA A 48 -14.00 -3.34 -3.70
C ALA A 48 -13.13 -2.40 -2.85
N ASP A 49 -12.14 -2.95 -2.13
CA ASP A 49 -11.19 -2.15 -1.35
C ASP A 49 -10.39 -1.18 -2.23
N VAL A 50 -10.01 -1.59 -3.44
CA VAL A 50 -9.28 -0.71 -4.39
C VAL A 50 -10.18 0.40 -4.93
N VAL A 51 -11.46 0.13 -5.20
CA VAL A 51 -12.44 1.14 -5.64
C VAL A 51 -12.66 2.18 -4.55
N ASP A 52 -12.86 1.74 -3.31
CA ASP A 52 -13.07 2.62 -2.16
C ASP A 52 -11.84 3.50 -1.91
N LEU A 53 -10.64 2.92 -2.02
CA LEU A 53 -9.39 3.67 -1.83
C LEU A 53 -9.17 4.72 -2.93
N PHE A 54 -9.57 4.41 -4.17
CA PHE A 54 -9.48 5.36 -5.27
C PHE A 54 -10.43 6.53 -5.10
N ASP A 55 -11.65 6.28 -4.63
CA ASP A 55 -12.63 7.34 -4.37
C ASP A 55 -12.22 8.20 -3.17
N ALA A 56 -11.66 7.61 -2.11
CA ALA A 56 -11.05 8.34 -1.00
C ALA A 56 -9.88 9.23 -1.47
N ALA A 57 -9.03 8.72 -2.36
CA ALA A 57 -7.92 9.47 -2.94
C ALA A 57 -8.39 10.67 -3.77
N LYS A 58 -9.41 10.50 -4.63
CA LYS A 58 -10.02 11.60 -5.38
C LYS A 58 -10.61 12.65 -4.46
N LEU A 59 -11.41 12.21 -3.48
CA LEU A 59 -12.06 13.09 -2.51
C LEU A 59 -11.02 13.92 -1.75
N THR A 60 -9.89 13.31 -1.40
CA THR A 60 -8.77 13.98 -0.73
C THR A 60 -8.23 15.12 -1.59
N VAL A 61 -7.93 14.85 -2.86
CA VAL A 61 -7.43 15.89 -3.78
C VAL A 61 -8.47 16.98 -4.02
N ASP A 62 -9.71 16.61 -4.35
CA ASP A 62 -10.75 17.57 -4.73
C ASP A 62 -11.19 18.48 -3.59
N LYS A 63 -11.17 18.00 -2.34
CA LYS A 63 -11.57 18.80 -1.18
C LYS A 63 -10.45 19.63 -0.58
N PHE A 64 -9.23 19.13 -0.57
CA PHE A 64 -8.16 19.72 0.23
C PHE A 64 -7.07 20.40 -0.60
N VAL A 65 -6.84 19.97 -1.85
CA VAL A 65 -5.82 20.58 -2.72
C VAL A 65 -6.40 21.74 -3.50
N LYS A 66 -5.70 22.88 -3.49
CA LYS A 66 -6.03 24.10 -4.24
C LYS A 66 -4.80 24.57 -4.99
N SER A 67 -5.02 25.29 -6.10
CA SER A 67 -3.92 25.89 -6.85
C SER A 67 -3.04 26.78 -5.97
N GLY A 68 -1.73 26.78 -6.22
CA GLY A 68 -0.76 27.55 -5.44
C GLY A 68 -0.25 26.88 -4.17
N MET A 69 -0.77 25.69 -3.80
CA MET A 69 -0.36 25.01 -2.57
C MET A 69 0.98 24.27 -2.70
N VAL A 70 1.71 24.22 -1.58
CA VAL A 70 2.82 23.29 -1.35
C VAL A 70 2.25 22.01 -0.74
N VAL A 71 2.36 20.89 -1.47
CA VAL A 71 1.70 19.63 -1.14
C VAL A 71 2.72 18.52 -0.88
N GLY A 72 2.68 17.94 0.32
CA GLY A 72 3.48 16.78 0.72
C GLY A 72 2.86 15.47 0.28
N PHE A 73 3.62 14.65 -0.45
CA PHE A 73 3.23 13.32 -0.90
C PHE A 73 3.85 12.26 0.01
N GLY A 74 2.98 11.59 0.77
CA GLY A 74 3.30 10.37 1.48
C GLY A 74 3.50 9.18 0.54
N SER A 75 3.78 8.03 1.15
CA SER A 75 4.05 6.78 0.43
C SER A 75 2.95 5.75 0.64
N GLY A 76 2.61 5.03 -0.42
CA GLY A 76 1.69 3.89 -0.34
C GLY A 76 0.70 3.82 -1.50
N PRO A 77 -0.07 2.72 -1.60
CA PRO A 77 -1.06 2.53 -2.66
C PRO A 77 -2.10 3.66 -2.72
N ALA A 78 -2.59 4.15 -1.57
CA ALA A 78 -3.62 5.19 -1.56
C ALA A 78 -3.05 6.54 -2.01
N SER A 79 -1.86 6.87 -1.51
CA SER A 79 -1.11 8.07 -1.87
C SER A 79 -0.74 8.07 -3.35
N ALA A 80 -0.33 6.93 -3.92
CA ALA A 80 -0.04 6.80 -5.35
C ALA A 80 -1.28 7.13 -6.22
N LEU A 81 -2.46 6.64 -5.83
CA LEU A 81 -3.72 6.96 -6.49
C LEU A 81 -4.06 8.46 -6.41
N ALA A 82 -3.83 9.09 -5.25
CA ALA A 82 -4.03 10.52 -5.07
C ALA A 82 -3.07 11.34 -5.95
N VAL A 83 -1.80 10.97 -6.01
CA VAL A 83 -0.78 11.59 -6.87
C VAL A 83 -1.17 11.45 -8.36
N GLN A 84 -1.60 10.26 -8.79
CA GLN A 84 -2.03 10.03 -10.17
C GLN A 84 -3.25 10.89 -10.54
N TYR A 85 -4.23 10.99 -9.65
CA TYR A 85 -5.40 11.83 -9.86
C TYR A 85 -5.05 13.32 -9.88
N LEU A 86 -4.20 13.77 -8.95
CA LEU A 86 -3.66 15.14 -8.94
C LEU A 86 -2.95 15.48 -10.25
N GLY A 87 -2.10 14.59 -10.77
CA GLY A 87 -1.43 14.78 -12.06
C GLY A 87 -2.43 14.93 -13.21
N THR A 88 -3.55 14.21 -13.15
CA THR A 88 -4.65 14.36 -14.13
C THR A 88 -5.32 15.74 -14.02
N ARG A 89 -5.54 16.24 -12.80
CA ARG A 89 -6.13 17.58 -12.55
C ARG A 89 -5.20 18.70 -13.03
N LEU A 90 -3.90 18.54 -12.83
CA LEU A 90 -2.85 19.45 -13.32
C LEU A 90 -2.79 19.47 -14.86
N ARG A 91 -2.74 18.29 -15.51
CA ARG A 91 -2.74 18.21 -16.98
C ARG A 91 -4.00 18.81 -17.62
N ARG A 92 -5.14 18.72 -16.94
CA ARG A 92 -6.41 19.32 -17.38
C ARG A 92 -6.49 20.83 -17.12
N GLY A 93 -5.54 21.43 -16.41
CA GLY A 93 -5.56 22.85 -16.03
C GLY A 93 -6.59 23.19 -14.96
N SER A 94 -7.19 22.19 -14.32
CA SER A 94 -8.18 22.39 -13.25
C SER A 94 -7.57 22.66 -11.88
N LEU A 95 -6.27 22.37 -11.75
CA LEU A 95 -5.39 22.81 -10.68
C LEU A 95 -4.12 23.34 -11.36
N THR A 96 -3.49 24.35 -10.77
CA THR A 96 -2.27 24.97 -11.28
C THR A 96 -1.33 25.31 -10.12
N ASP A 97 -0.06 25.54 -10.42
CA ASP A 97 0.91 26.11 -9.47
C ASP A 97 1.07 25.30 -8.17
N ILE A 98 0.97 23.97 -8.26
CA ILE A 98 1.23 23.06 -7.13
C ILE A 98 2.74 22.84 -7.01
N VAL A 99 3.28 23.07 -5.81
CA VAL A 99 4.64 22.69 -5.46
C VAL A 99 4.61 21.34 -4.77
N ALA A 100 5.02 20.28 -5.48
CA ALA A 100 4.99 18.92 -4.95
C ALA A 100 6.28 18.60 -4.17
N VAL A 101 6.12 18.07 -2.95
CA VAL A 101 7.22 17.68 -2.07
C VAL A 101 7.06 16.21 -1.68
N THR A 102 8.08 15.39 -1.84
CA THR A 102 8.01 13.93 -1.67
C THR A 102 8.78 13.46 -0.43
N SER A 103 8.25 12.47 0.28
CA SER A 103 8.88 11.91 1.49
C SER A 103 9.86 10.76 1.22
N SER A 104 9.78 10.15 0.03
CA SER A 104 10.54 8.96 -0.33
C SER A 104 10.76 8.81 -1.83
N VAL A 105 11.67 7.91 -2.22
CA VAL A 105 11.90 7.51 -3.61
C VAL A 105 10.63 6.94 -4.26
N LEU A 106 9.80 6.21 -3.50
CA LEU A 106 8.53 5.67 -4.01
C LEU A 106 7.57 6.81 -4.37
N SER A 107 7.35 7.75 -3.45
CA SER A 107 6.48 8.91 -3.71
C SER A 107 7.01 9.80 -4.84
N ALA A 108 8.33 9.93 -5.00
CA ALA A 108 8.95 10.62 -6.13
C ALA A 108 8.67 9.89 -7.45
N SER A 109 8.82 8.56 -7.48
CA SER A 109 8.51 7.77 -8.67
C SER A 109 7.04 7.90 -9.10
N GLU A 110 6.11 7.93 -8.15
CA GLU A 110 4.69 8.13 -8.46
C GLU A 110 4.40 9.54 -8.98
N ALA A 111 5.07 10.57 -8.46
CA ALA A 111 4.98 11.94 -8.98
C ALA A 111 5.48 12.02 -10.42
N ASP A 112 6.63 11.41 -10.72
CA ASP A 112 7.21 11.36 -12.07
C ASP A 112 6.27 10.66 -13.06
N LYS A 113 5.71 9.49 -12.68
CA LYS A 113 4.71 8.79 -13.49
C LYS A 113 3.45 9.62 -13.75
N ALA A 114 3.04 10.44 -12.78
CA ALA A 114 1.92 11.35 -12.90
C ALA A 114 2.25 12.62 -13.70
N GLY A 115 3.51 12.83 -14.09
CA GLY A 115 3.97 14.03 -14.80
C GLY A 115 4.05 15.26 -13.89
N ILE A 116 4.23 15.07 -12.59
CA ILE A 116 4.35 16.13 -11.60
C ILE A 116 5.83 16.28 -11.23
N ARG A 117 6.41 17.46 -11.48
CA ARG A 117 7.76 17.76 -10.99
C ARG A 117 7.71 17.96 -9.48
N ALA A 118 8.36 17.07 -8.74
CA ALA A 118 8.45 17.12 -7.28
C ALA A 118 9.90 17.25 -6.80
N SER A 119 10.09 17.78 -5.59
CA SER A 119 11.37 17.80 -4.89
C SER A 119 11.32 16.98 -3.61
N SER A 120 12.47 16.45 -3.17
CA SER A 120 12.54 15.72 -1.90
C SER A 120 12.36 16.67 -0.71
N TYR A 121 11.59 16.24 0.29
CA TYR A 121 11.37 17.00 1.52
C TYR A 121 12.68 17.40 2.20
N GLN A 122 12.77 18.68 2.59
CA GLN A 122 13.84 19.22 3.41
C GLN A 122 13.26 19.61 4.77
N GLU A 123 13.97 19.28 5.86
CA GLU A 123 13.54 19.63 7.21
C GLU A 123 13.38 21.15 7.36
N GLY A 124 12.24 21.58 7.89
CA GLY A 124 11.85 23.00 7.96
C GLY A 124 10.99 23.50 6.79
N THR A 125 10.70 22.65 5.80
CA THR A 125 9.74 23.00 4.73
C THR A 125 8.32 23.02 5.29
N GLN A 126 7.67 24.19 5.28
CA GLN A 126 6.26 24.33 5.63
C GLN A 126 5.38 23.87 4.46
N LEU A 127 4.34 23.08 4.75
CA LEU A 127 3.41 22.58 3.74
C LEU A 127 2.00 23.07 4.03
N ASP A 128 1.24 23.44 3.00
CA ASP A 128 -0.18 23.78 3.15
C ASP A 128 -1.01 22.53 3.42
N PHE A 129 -0.61 21.42 2.80
CA PHE A 129 -1.32 20.16 2.89
C PHE A 129 -0.36 18.97 2.70
N ALA A 130 -0.62 17.89 3.40
CA ALA A 130 0.01 16.60 3.13
C ALA A 130 -1.04 15.48 3.15
N PHE A 131 -0.79 14.43 2.37
CA PHE A 131 -1.55 13.20 2.48
C PHE A 131 -0.60 12.00 2.54
N THR A 132 -0.96 10.99 3.32
CA THR A 132 -0.22 9.72 3.39
C THR A 132 -1.15 8.56 3.69
N ASP A 133 -0.71 7.35 3.40
CA ASP A 133 -1.38 6.15 3.84
C ASP A 133 -1.21 5.97 5.35
N ALA A 134 -2.27 5.51 6.01
CA ALA A 134 -2.17 4.99 7.38
C ALA A 134 -2.41 3.49 7.38
N GLU A 135 -1.56 2.75 8.09
CA GLU A 135 -1.76 1.31 8.27
C GLU A 135 -2.86 1.00 9.28
N VAL A 136 -3.03 1.86 10.29
CA VAL A 136 -4.11 1.79 11.27
C VAL A 136 -4.46 3.22 11.70
N ILE A 137 -5.75 3.50 11.88
CA ILE A 137 -6.25 4.72 12.49
C ILE A 137 -7.19 4.33 13.63
N GLU A 138 -6.99 4.92 14.81
CA GLU A 138 -7.89 4.80 15.94
C GLU A 138 -9.11 5.71 15.77
N GLU A 139 -10.30 5.12 15.83
CA GLU A 139 -11.57 5.81 15.89
C GLU A 139 -11.66 6.60 17.20
N GLY A 140 -12.05 7.87 17.11
CA GLY A 140 -12.13 8.79 18.24
C GLY A 140 -10.90 9.68 18.41
N THR A 141 -9.70 9.11 18.57
CA THR A 141 -8.48 9.91 18.75
C THR A 141 -7.85 10.37 17.43
N LEU A 142 -8.13 9.65 16.34
CA LEU A 142 -7.45 9.79 15.04
C LEU A 142 -5.94 9.57 15.14
N ALA A 143 -5.46 8.88 16.18
CA ALA A 143 -4.09 8.42 16.25
C ALA A 143 -3.84 7.45 15.09
N ALA A 144 -2.81 7.75 14.28
CA ALA A 144 -2.47 6.98 13.11
C ALA A 144 -1.10 6.33 13.24
N VAL A 145 -1.01 5.09 12.77
CA VAL A 145 0.26 4.38 12.60
C VAL A 145 0.64 4.45 11.12
N ILE A 146 1.83 5.01 10.86
CA ILE A 146 2.42 5.13 9.53
C ILE A 146 3.82 4.52 9.50
N GLY A 147 4.23 4.03 8.33
CA GLY A 147 5.61 3.60 8.09
C GLY A 147 5.93 2.20 8.61
N ARG A 148 4.92 1.36 8.91
CA ARG A 148 5.15 -0.06 9.23
C ARG A 148 5.52 -0.89 8.02
N ARG A 149 5.13 -0.46 6.82
CA ARG A 149 5.43 -1.21 5.59
C ARG A 149 6.93 -1.26 5.35
N LYS A 150 7.42 -2.48 5.11
CA LYS A 150 8.79 -2.67 4.60
C LYS A 150 8.81 -2.17 3.16
N THR A 151 9.69 -1.21 2.88
CA THR A 151 10.05 -0.85 1.51
C THR A 151 10.94 -1.95 0.93
N GLU A 152 10.71 -2.32 -0.34
CA GLU A 152 11.55 -3.32 -1.04
C GLU A 152 13.02 -2.87 -1.11
N SER A 153 13.27 -1.56 -1.05
CA SER A 153 14.60 -0.97 -1.00
C SER A 153 15.30 -1.11 0.37
N GLY A 154 14.60 -1.57 1.42
CA GLY A 154 15.13 -1.66 2.79
C GLY A 154 15.38 -0.31 3.48
N GLU A 155 15.28 0.80 2.75
CA GLU A 155 15.55 2.14 3.26
C GLU A 155 14.33 2.71 4.02
N PRO A 156 14.47 3.03 5.32
CA PRO A 156 13.39 3.56 6.13
C PRO A 156 13.12 5.04 5.80
N SER A 157 12.08 5.33 5.01
CA SER A 157 11.63 6.71 4.73
C SER A 157 10.63 7.26 5.75
N PHE A 158 10.16 6.44 6.69
CA PHE A 158 9.10 6.82 7.63
C PHE A 158 9.48 7.99 8.55
N MET A 159 10.78 8.22 8.84
CA MET A 159 11.20 9.38 9.65
C MET A 159 10.99 10.68 8.89
N VAL A 160 11.42 10.71 7.62
CA VAL A 160 11.24 11.86 6.72
C VAL A 160 9.75 12.10 6.50
N GLU A 161 9.01 11.04 6.23
CA GLU A 161 7.56 11.10 6.08
C GLU A 161 6.86 11.64 7.32
N LYS A 162 7.23 11.14 8.52
CA LYS A 162 6.68 11.62 9.79
C LYS A 162 6.98 13.10 10.02
N THR A 163 8.19 13.57 9.71
CA THR A 163 8.55 14.99 9.84
C THR A 163 7.78 15.85 8.84
N MET A 164 7.64 15.38 7.59
CA MET A 164 6.88 16.06 6.54
C MET A 164 5.40 16.20 6.90
N VAL A 165 4.72 15.13 7.33
CA VAL A 165 3.30 15.23 7.69
C VAL A 165 3.07 16.10 8.93
N LYS A 166 4.08 16.23 9.80
CA LYS A 166 4.05 17.14 10.95
C LYS A 166 4.26 18.61 10.58
N SER A 167 4.92 18.90 9.47
CA SER A 167 5.14 20.27 8.99
C SER A 167 4.00 20.79 8.12
N ALA A 168 2.95 20.00 7.91
CA ALA A 168 1.78 20.39 7.13
C ALA A 168 0.72 21.05 8.01
N ASP A 169 0.14 22.16 7.52
CA ASP A 169 -0.98 22.84 8.16
C ASP A 169 -2.23 21.95 8.23
N LYS A 170 -2.39 21.08 7.22
CA LYS A 170 -3.47 20.10 7.13
C LYS A 170 -2.92 18.76 6.67
N LEU A 171 -3.46 17.69 7.25
CA LEU A 171 -3.07 16.33 6.96
C LEU A 171 -4.31 15.47 6.67
N ALA A 172 -4.24 14.67 5.61
CA ALA A 172 -5.20 13.60 5.35
C ALA A 172 -4.50 12.24 5.42
N PHE A 173 -5.04 11.34 6.25
CA PHE A 173 -4.71 9.93 6.16
C PHE A 173 -5.70 9.25 5.22
N ILE A 174 -5.19 8.53 4.22
CA ILE A 174 -6.02 7.77 3.28
C ILE A 174 -5.86 6.29 3.63
N THR A 175 -6.97 5.64 3.99
CA THR A 175 -6.94 4.24 4.43
C THR A 175 -8.22 3.50 4.07
N GLY A 176 -8.16 2.18 4.06
CA GLY A 176 -9.32 1.31 3.87
C GLY A 176 -10.17 1.21 5.15
N ASN A 177 -11.44 0.88 5.00
CA ASN A 177 -12.38 0.78 6.12
C ASN A 177 -11.93 -0.24 7.17
N ASP A 178 -11.23 -1.31 6.76
CA ASP A 178 -10.70 -2.35 7.64
C ASP A 178 -9.54 -1.88 8.54
N LYS A 179 -9.00 -0.67 8.30
CA LYS A 179 -7.92 -0.06 9.09
C LYS A 179 -8.40 1.04 10.03
N TYR A 180 -9.69 1.38 9.99
CA TYR A 180 -10.32 2.31 10.92
C TYR A 180 -10.88 1.52 12.10
N LEU A 181 -10.16 1.51 13.22
CA LEU A 181 -10.39 0.60 14.34
C LEU A 181 -10.79 1.35 15.61
N THR A 182 -11.66 0.78 16.43
CA THR A 182 -12.08 1.36 17.73
C THR A 182 -10.95 1.51 18.75
N GLY A 183 -9.81 0.85 18.51
CA GLY A 183 -8.62 0.91 19.34
C GLY A 183 -7.42 0.34 18.57
N ILE A 184 -6.21 0.82 18.85
CA ILE A 184 -4.99 0.25 18.27
C ILE A 184 -4.53 -0.89 19.19
N GLU A 185 -4.83 -2.13 18.80
CA GLU A 185 -4.37 -3.32 19.52
C GLU A 185 -3.00 -3.83 19.01
N GLY A 186 -2.21 -4.41 19.92
CA GLY A 186 -0.91 -5.02 19.61
C GLY A 186 0.29 -4.10 19.83
N SER A 187 1.49 -4.61 19.51
CA SER A 187 2.74 -3.88 19.71
C SER A 187 2.93 -2.83 18.61
N ILE A 188 2.89 -1.54 18.97
CA ILE A 188 3.29 -0.45 18.09
C ILE A 188 4.82 -0.35 18.16
N PRO A 189 5.56 -0.58 17.06
CA PRO A 189 7.01 -0.46 17.07
C PRO A 189 7.41 0.99 17.40
N VAL A 190 8.14 1.17 18.50
CA VAL A 190 8.71 2.48 18.87
C VAL A 190 10.05 2.63 18.16
N LEU A 191 10.12 3.64 17.31
CA LEU A 191 11.31 3.94 16.53
C LEU A 191 12.22 4.89 17.31
N VAL A 192 13.42 4.40 17.63
CA VAL A 192 14.46 5.17 18.29
C VAL A 192 15.45 5.64 17.23
N LYS A 193 15.54 6.95 17.01
CA LYS A 193 16.58 7.55 16.17
C LYS A 193 17.89 7.49 16.94
N SER A 194 18.76 6.54 16.59
CA SER A 194 20.11 6.48 17.16
C SER A 194 20.92 7.67 16.63
N ILE A 195 21.31 8.58 17.52
CA ILE A 195 22.29 9.62 17.19
C ILE A 195 23.65 8.97 17.37
N ILE A 196 24.27 8.52 16.28
CA ILE A 196 25.69 8.18 16.32
C ILE A 196 26.44 9.50 16.45
N ALA A 197 26.83 9.86 17.68
CA ALA A 197 27.74 10.97 17.92
C ALA A 197 29.03 10.73 17.14
N GLY A 198 29.34 11.64 16.22
CA GLY A 198 30.50 11.55 15.35
C GLY A 198 31.80 11.44 16.14
N LYS A 199 32.63 10.50 15.68
CA LYS A 199 34.11 10.49 15.66
C LYS A 199 34.76 11.70 16.34
N LEU A 200 35.38 11.45 17.50
CA LEU A 200 36.34 12.37 18.11
C LEU A 200 37.50 12.57 17.14
N ASP A 201 37.61 13.74 16.51
CA ASP A 201 38.84 14.14 15.80
C ASP A 201 39.96 14.20 16.84
N ARG A 202 40.73 13.11 16.92
CA ARG A 202 42.02 13.11 17.61
C ARG A 202 43.04 13.69 16.64
N HIS A 203 43.17 15.02 16.67
CA HIS A 203 44.43 15.64 16.32
C HIS A 203 45.43 15.34 17.45
N CYS A 204 46.37 14.44 17.16
CA CYS A 204 47.69 14.43 17.78
C CYS A 204 48.66 15.06 16.79
#